data_AF-A0A519WAK9-F1
#
_entry.id   AF-A0A519WAK9-F1
#
_cell.length_a   1.000
_cell.length_b   1.000
_cell.length_c   1.000
_cell.angle_alpha   90.00
_cell.angle_beta   90.00
_cell.angle_gamma   90.00
#
_symmetry.space_group_name_H-M   'P 1'
#
loop_
_entity.id
_entity.type
_entity.pdbx_description
1 polymer ?
#
loop_
_entity_poly.entity_id
_entity_poly.type
_entity_poly.pdbx_seq_one_letter_code
_entity_poly.pdbx_strand_id
1 'polypeptide(L)'
;MKNLLFIALVAISSTIPWEQNFETAQKNAKEQHKLILLNFSGSDWCGPCIRMHSEIFADQGFIKMATANLVMINADFPRNKKKQPAEPIKKQNEMLADKYNPLGKFPYT
;
A
#
# COMPACT_ATOMS: atom_id res chain seq x y z
N MET A 1 -1.22 31.59 42.15
CA MET A 1 -0.74 30.27 41.65
C MET A 1 -1.24 30.14 40.22
N LYS A 2 -0.33 30.23 39.25
CA LYS A 2 -0.67 30.37 37.82
C LYS A 2 -0.68 28.96 37.21
N ASN A 3 -1.85 28.34 37.09
CA ASN A 3 -1.98 27.02 36.49
C ASN A 3 -1.74 27.13 34.98
N LEU A 4 -0.56 26.69 34.53
CA LEU A 4 -0.26 26.54 33.12
C LEU A 4 -0.91 25.25 32.61
N LEU A 5 -2.02 25.37 31.88
CA LEU A 5 -2.60 24.27 31.12
C LEU A 5 -1.75 24.06 29.85
N PHE A 6 -0.97 22.98 29.82
CA PHE A 6 -0.31 22.49 28.60
C PHE A 6 -1.33 21.68 27.79
N ILE A 7 -1.83 22.25 26.69
CA ILE A 7 -2.57 21.49 25.67
C ILE A 7 -1.54 20.83 24.77
N ALA A 8 -1.40 19.50 24.86
CA ALA A 8 -0.58 18.72 23.95
C ALA A 8 -1.29 18.61 22.59
N LEU A 9 -0.72 19.25 21.56
CA LEU A 9 -1.19 19.12 20.19
C LEU A 9 -0.75 17.75 19.65
N VAL A 10 -1.65 16.77 19.68
CA VAL A 10 -1.40 15.46 19.06
C VAL A 10 -1.43 15.66 17.54
N ALA A 11 -0.27 15.61 16.90
CA ALA A 11 -0.18 15.59 15.44
C ALA A 11 -0.77 14.27 14.92
N ILE A 12 -1.92 14.35 14.26
CA ILE A 12 -2.56 13.20 13.62
C ILE A 12 -1.78 12.89 12.33
N SER A 13 -0.83 11.96 12.42
CA SER A 13 -0.13 11.46 11.24
C SER A 13 -1.10 10.61 10.42
N SER A 14 -1.55 11.14 9.29
CA SER A 14 -2.41 10.41 8.36
C SER A 14 -1.54 9.42 7.58
N THR A 15 -1.93 8.15 7.58
CA THR A 15 -1.31 7.10 6.77
C THR A 15 -2.33 6.59 5.76
N ILE A 16 -1.86 6.08 4.62
CA ILE A 16 -2.74 5.47 3.62
C ILE A 16 -3.12 4.07 4.10
N PRO A 17 -4.42 3.73 4.18
CA PRO A 17 -4.82 2.37 4.43
C PRO A 17 -4.55 1.50 3.19
N TRP A 18 -3.89 0.37 3.39
CA TRP A 18 -3.65 -0.63 2.35
C TRP A 18 -4.55 -1.84 2.58
N GLU A 19 -5.37 -2.18 1.58
CA GLU A 19 -6.16 -3.39 1.58
C GLU A 19 -5.25 -4.60 1.37
N GLN A 20 -5.47 -5.67 2.14
CA GLN A 20 -4.73 -6.94 1.97
C GLN A 20 -5.44 -7.90 1.01
N ASN A 21 -6.77 -7.88 0.99
CA ASN A 21 -7.58 -8.76 0.16
C ASN A 21 -8.12 -8.01 -1.07
N PHE A 22 -7.88 -8.56 -2.25
CA PHE A 22 -8.25 -7.90 -3.50
C PHE A 22 -9.77 -7.88 -3.74
N GLU A 23 -10.50 -8.91 -3.31
CA GLU A 23 -11.97 -8.94 -3.45
C GLU A 23 -12.61 -7.86 -2.56
N THR A 24 -12.12 -7.71 -1.33
CA THR A 24 -12.51 -6.60 -0.44
C THR A 24 -12.17 -5.25 -1.07
N ALA A 25 -10.97 -5.10 -1.65
CA ALA A 25 -10.59 -3.87 -2.35
C ALA A 25 -11.54 -3.56 -3.51
N GLN A 26 -11.95 -4.57 -4.29
CA GLN A 26 -12.91 -4.42 -5.38
C GLN A 26 -14.31 -4.02 -4.89
N LYS A 27 -14.77 -4.62 -3.79
CA LYS A 27 -16.05 -4.25 -3.16
C LYS A 27 -15.99 -2.80 -2.67
N ASN A 28 -14.97 -2.45 -1.90
CA ASN A 28 -14.79 -1.12 -1.33
C ASN A 28 -14.65 -0.05 -2.42
N ALA A 29 -13.90 -0.33 -3.49
CA ALA A 29 -13.75 0.57 -4.62
C ALA A 29 -15.08 0.85 -5.32
N LYS A 30 -15.92 -0.18 -5.53
CA LYS A 30 -17.25 -0.02 -6.11
C LYS A 30 -18.18 0.78 -5.20
N GLU A 31 -18.25 0.43 -3.93
CA GLU A 31 -19.13 1.07 -2.95
C GLU A 31 -18.77 2.53 -2.71
N GLN A 32 -17.46 2.85 -2.69
CA GLN A 32 -16.97 4.21 -2.45
C GLN A 32 -16.77 5.02 -3.74
N HIS A 33 -17.09 4.46 -4.91
CA HIS A 33 -16.83 5.05 -6.22
C HIS A 33 -15.36 5.48 -6.43
N LYS A 34 -14.43 4.65 -5.97
CA LYS A 34 -12.97 4.86 -6.06
C LYS A 34 -12.33 3.94 -7.08
N LEU A 35 -11.16 4.33 -7.58
CA LEU A 35 -10.30 3.45 -8.39
C LEU A 35 -9.43 2.58 -7.49
N ILE A 36 -8.93 1.47 -8.02
CA ILE A 36 -7.92 0.65 -7.32
C ILE A 36 -6.55 0.97 -7.87
N LEU A 37 -5.60 1.28 -7.00
CA LEU A 37 -4.18 1.28 -7.32
C LEU A 37 -3.57 -0.03 -6.84
N LEU A 38 -3.25 -0.90 -7.79
CA LEU A 38 -2.53 -2.15 -7.56
C LEU A 38 -1.03 -1.93 -7.77
N ASN A 39 -0.27 -1.94 -6.69
CA ASN A 39 1.18 -1.81 -6.72
C ASN A 39 1.84 -3.18 -6.63
N PHE A 40 2.72 -3.50 -7.59
CA PHE A 40 3.59 -4.68 -7.53
C PHE A 40 4.94 -4.27 -6.94
N SER A 41 5.41 -4.93 -5.88
CA SER A 41 6.65 -4.56 -5.18
C SER A 41 7.53 -5.74 -4.77
N GLY A 42 8.79 -5.45 -4.48
CA GLY A 42 9.70 -6.34 -3.75
C GLY A 42 10.29 -5.60 -2.55
N SER A 43 9.63 -5.68 -1.41
CA SER A 43 9.90 -4.83 -0.23
C SER A 43 11.30 -4.94 0.39
N ASP A 44 12.08 -5.94 0.00
CA ASP A 44 13.42 -6.18 0.54
C ASP A 44 14.54 -6.27 -0.50
N TRP A 45 14.22 -6.14 -1.80
CA TRP A 45 15.22 -6.21 -2.87
C TRP A 45 15.01 -5.20 -4.01
N CYS A 46 13.81 -4.66 -4.19
CA CYS A 46 13.54 -3.67 -5.24
C CYS A 46 13.79 -2.25 -4.71
N GLY A 47 15.01 -1.72 -4.93
CA GLY A 47 15.39 -0.37 -4.51
C GLY A 47 14.40 0.73 -4.94
N PRO A 48 14.01 0.81 -6.23
CA PRO A 48 12.99 1.78 -6.67
C PRO A 48 11.63 1.62 -5.99
N CYS A 49 11.20 0.38 -5.71
CA CYS A 49 9.94 0.12 -5.02
C CYS A 49 9.98 0.62 -3.58
N ILE A 50 11.09 0.38 -2.87
CA ILE A 50 11.29 0.86 -1.50
C ILE A 50 11.25 2.40 -1.48
N ARG A 51 11.93 3.06 -2.43
CA ARG A 51 11.90 4.52 -2.59
C ARG A 51 10.50 5.06 -2.90
N MET A 52 9.74 4.39 -3.78
CA MET A 52 8.35 4.77 -4.06
C MET A 52 7.50 4.78 -2.78
N HIS A 53 7.64 3.76 -1.92
CA HIS A 53 6.93 3.71 -0.64
C HIS A 53 7.37 4.83 0.32
N SER A 54 8.67 5.09 0.43
CA SER A 54 9.20 6.08 1.39
C SER A 54 9.09 7.53 0.94
N GLU A 55 9.12 7.80 -0.36
CA GLU A 55 9.18 9.16 -0.92
C GLU A 55 7.84 9.59 -1.53
N ILE A 56 7.10 8.67 -2.17
CA ILE A 56 5.86 9.01 -2.87
C ILE A 56 4.64 8.62 -2.06
N PHE A 57 4.52 7.36 -1.62
CA PHE A 57 3.34 6.92 -0.87
C PHE A 57 3.28 7.48 0.55
N ALA A 58 4.43 7.92 1.10
CA ALA A 58 4.48 8.62 2.39
C ALA A 58 4.31 10.15 2.26
N ASP A 59 4.29 10.71 1.04
CA ASP A 59 4.08 12.13 0.83
C ASP A 59 2.65 12.55 1.21
N GLN A 60 2.50 13.68 1.89
CA GLN A 60 1.20 14.15 2.38
C GLN A 60 0.24 14.53 1.24
N GLY A 61 0.76 15.05 0.12
CA GLY A 61 -0.02 15.32 -1.08
C GLY A 61 -0.57 14.03 -1.68
N PHE A 62 0.26 13.01 -1.79
CA PHE A 62 -0.16 11.69 -2.26
C PHE A 62 -1.18 11.05 -1.29
N ILE A 63 -0.93 11.06 0.02
CA ILE A 63 -1.84 10.52 1.04
C ILE A 63 -3.23 11.16 0.91
N LYS A 64 -3.29 12.49 0.79
CA LYS A 64 -4.55 13.21 0.62
C LYS A 64 -5.28 12.80 -0.67
N MET A 65 -4.56 12.74 -1.78
CA MET A 65 -5.11 12.34 -3.08
C MET A 65 -5.60 10.89 -3.05
N ALA A 66 -4.79 9.96 -2.56
CA ALA A 66 -5.10 8.55 -2.50
C ALA A 66 -6.29 8.28 -1.57
N THR A 67 -6.34 8.92 -0.40
CA THR A 67 -7.47 8.77 0.54
C THR A 67 -8.80 9.19 -0.09
N ALA A 68 -8.79 10.26 -0.90
CA ALA A 68 -9.98 10.76 -1.57
C ALA A 68 -10.43 9.89 -2.75
N ASN A 69 -9.49 9.29 -3.50
CA ASN A 69 -9.78 8.75 -4.84
C ASN A 69 -9.49 7.26 -5.02
N LEU A 70 -8.70 6.66 -4.13
CA LEU A 70 -8.11 5.35 -4.34
C LEU A 70 -8.42 4.36 -3.21
N VAL A 71 -8.56 3.11 -3.59
CA VAL A 71 -8.36 1.94 -2.74
C VAL A 71 -7.00 1.35 -3.10
N MET A 72 -6.12 1.24 -2.12
CA MET A 72 -4.70 0.91 -2.34
C MET A 72 -4.45 -0.56 -2.00
N ILE A 73 -3.78 -1.29 -2.89
CA ILE A 73 -3.37 -2.68 -2.63
C ILE A 73 -1.92 -2.89 -3.06
N ASN A 74 -1.15 -3.58 -2.22
CA ASN A 74 0.25 -3.87 -2.47
C ASN A 74 0.46 -5.39 -2.64
N ALA A 75 0.64 -5.83 -3.89
CA ALA A 75 1.09 -7.18 -4.19
C ALA A 75 2.61 -7.25 -4.03
N ASP A 76 3.06 -7.64 -2.84
CA ASP A 76 4.48 -7.74 -2.49
C ASP A 76 5.06 -9.14 -2.73
N PHE A 77 6.29 -9.16 -3.25
CA PHE A 77 7.06 -10.37 -3.59
C PHE A 77 8.45 -10.32 -2.92
N PRO A 78 8.53 -10.40 -1.58
CA PRO A 78 9.81 -10.37 -0.89
C PRO A 78 10.66 -11.60 -1.22
N ARG A 79 11.99 -11.50 -1.13
CA ARG A 79 12.91 -12.65 -1.32
C ARG A 79 13.29 -13.31 0.00
N ASN A 80 13.28 -12.55 1.09
CA ASN A 80 13.57 -13.07 2.42
C ASN A 80 12.42 -13.98 2.90
N LYS A 81 12.75 -15.24 3.20
CA LYS A 81 11.79 -16.23 3.71
C LYS A 81 11.03 -15.76 4.95
N LYS A 82 11.66 -14.96 5.82
CA LYS A 82 11.04 -14.42 7.03
C LYS A 82 10.01 -13.31 6.77
N LYS A 83 10.03 -12.72 5.58
CA LYS A 83 9.12 -11.64 5.17
C LYS A 83 8.00 -12.14 4.24
N GLN A 84 7.99 -13.43 3.90
CA GLN A 84 6.96 -14.00 3.04
C GLN A 84 5.57 -13.81 3.65
N PRO A 85 4.58 -13.39 2.85
CA PRO A 85 3.21 -13.33 3.32
C PRO A 85 2.66 -14.75 3.56
N ALA A 86 1.55 -14.84 4.28
CA ALA A 86 0.83 -16.11 4.43
C ALA A 86 0.37 -16.65 3.06
N GLU A 87 0.28 -17.97 2.93
CA GLU A 87 -0.04 -18.65 1.67
C GLU A 87 -1.27 -18.11 0.91
N PRO A 88 -2.39 -17.75 1.56
CA PRO A 88 -3.53 -17.16 0.84
C PRO A 88 -3.20 -15.83 0.15
N ILE A 89 -2.43 -14.97 0.82
CA ILE A 89 -2.02 -13.67 0.28
C ILE A 89 -0.96 -13.84 -0.80
N LYS A 90 -0.02 -14.78 -0.60
CA LYS A 90 0.99 -15.13 -1.61
C LYS A 90 0.33 -15.58 -2.92
N LYS A 91 -0.61 -16.53 -2.84
CA LYS A 91 -1.35 -17.03 -4.01
C LYS A 91 -2.17 -15.93 -4.68
N GLN A 92 -2.81 -15.05 -3.89
CA GLN A 92 -3.51 -13.88 -4.44
C GLN A 92 -2.55 -12.99 -5.23
N ASN A 93 -1.38 -12.66 -4.67
CA ASN A 93 -0.40 -11.80 -5.34
C ASN A 93 0.10 -12.42 -6.65
N GLU A 94 0.38 -13.73 -6.65
CA GLU A 94 0.75 -14.48 -7.86
C GLU A 94 -0.35 -14.40 -8.93
N MET A 95 -1.62 -14.65 -8.56
CA MET A 95 -2.75 -14.53 -9.48
C MET A 95 -2.93 -13.10 -10.03
N LEU A 96 -2.67 -12.08 -9.21
CA LEU A 96 -2.71 -10.69 -9.64
C LEU A 96 -1.59 -10.38 -10.64
N ALA A 97 -0.38 -10.89 -10.41
CA ALA A 97 0.74 -10.72 -11.31
C ALA A 97 0.47 -11.40 -12.66
N ASP A 98 -0.03 -12.63 -12.66
CA ASP A 98 -0.40 -13.33 -13.90
C ASP A 98 -1.44 -12.54 -14.71
N LYS A 99 -2.40 -11.91 -14.02
CA LYS A 99 -3.48 -11.17 -14.67
C LYS A 99 -3.08 -9.79 -15.18
N TYR A 100 -2.37 -9.00 -14.35
CA TYR A 100 -2.13 -7.57 -14.61
C TYR A 100 -0.67 -7.24 -14.93
N ASN A 101 0.23 -8.21 -14.81
CA ASN A 101 1.64 -8.10 -15.20
C ASN A 101 2.16 -9.41 -15.85
N PRO A 102 1.47 -9.96 -16.87
CA PRO A 102 1.78 -11.29 -17.44
C PRO A 102 3.18 -11.39 -18.04
N LEU A 103 3.82 -10.25 -18.35
CA LEU A 103 5.16 -10.18 -18.94
C LEU A 103 6.26 -10.03 -17.88
N GLY A 104 5.91 -9.96 -16.59
CA GLY A 104 6.88 -9.79 -15.50
C GLY A 104 7.73 -8.53 -15.62
N LYS A 105 7.16 -7.45 -16.18
CA LYS A 105 7.93 -6.23 -16.47
C LYS A 105 8.30 -5.44 -15.21
N PHE A 106 7.52 -5.56 -14.14
CA PHE A 106 7.83 -4.89 -12.88
C PHE A 106 7.23 -5.60 -11.67
N PRO A 107 7.90 -5.57 -10.50
CA PRO A 107 9.29 -5.13 -10.35
C PRO A 107 10.24 -6.09 -11.08
N TYR A 108 11.23 -5.56 -11.82
CA TYR A 108 12.23 -6.39 -12.50
C TYR A 108 13.05 -7.14 -11.46
N THR A 109 12.97 -8.47 -11.49
CA THR A 109 13.68 -9.37 -10.59
C THR A 109 15.10 -9.67 -11.04
#